data_AF-S0J722-F1
#
_entry.id   AF-S0J722-F1
#
_cell.length_a   1.000
_cell.length_b   1.000
_cell.length_c   1.000
_cell.angle_alpha   90.00
_cell.angle_beta   90.00
_cell.angle_gamma   90.00
#
_symmetry.space_group_name_H-M   'P 1'
#
loop_
_entity.id
_entity.type
_entity.pdbx_description
1 polymer ?
#
loop_
_entity_poly.entity_id
_entity_poly.type
_entity_poly.pdbx_seq_one_letter_code
_entity_poly.pdbx_strand_id
1 'polypeptide(L)'
;MSEFRVLEIKQSVFEDNDRDAEALRQDLKREKTFLLNLMSSPGAGKTTTLTRTIESLKDEMKIGVMEADIDSDVDAHTISKTGAKVIQLHTGGMCHLDADMTRQGIKGLGTEEIDLAILENVGNLVCPAEFDTGASRNAMILSVPEGDDKPLKYPLMFSICDVLLINKIDVLEYFDFDLEACKERAKKLNPNIKIIPVSARTGEGIEEWADWLRTEVKKWRNE
;
A
#
# COMPACT_ATOMS: atom_id res chain seq x y z
N MET A 1 -20.49 -4.93 -35.42
CA MET A 1 -19.60 -5.99 -34.91
C MET A 1 -18.18 -5.58 -35.26
N SER A 2 -17.31 -5.39 -34.28
CA SER A 2 -15.95 -4.88 -34.50
C SER A 2 -15.07 -5.90 -35.22
N GLU A 3 -14.27 -5.39 -36.15
CA GLU A 3 -13.55 -6.06 -37.24
C GLU A 3 -12.05 -6.26 -36.91
N PHE A 4 -11.73 -6.58 -35.66
CA PHE A 4 -10.33 -6.76 -35.23
C PHE A 4 -10.19 -7.81 -34.13
N ARG A 5 -9.03 -8.48 -34.10
CA ARG A 5 -8.62 -9.41 -33.04
C ARG A 5 -7.88 -8.65 -31.96
N VAL A 6 -8.40 -8.68 -30.74
CA VAL A 6 -7.66 -8.28 -29.54
C VAL A 6 -6.77 -9.46 -29.14
N LEU A 7 -5.46 -9.21 -29.09
CA LEU A 7 -4.46 -10.17 -28.63
C LEU A 7 -3.95 -9.66 -27.27
N GLU A 8 -4.13 -10.46 -26.23
CA GLU A 8 -3.54 -10.21 -24.92
C GLU A 8 -2.13 -10.81 -24.90
N ILE A 9 -1.11 -9.96 -25.01
CA ILE A 9 0.28 -10.37 -25.28
C ILE A 9 1.03 -10.81 -24.00
N LYS A 10 0.47 -10.58 -22.81
CA LYS A 10 1.19 -10.70 -21.52
C LYS A 10 0.61 -11.70 -20.51
N GLN A 11 -0.42 -12.48 -20.87
CA GLN A 11 -1.14 -13.32 -19.90
C GLN A 11 -0.24 -14.27 -19.10
N SER A 12 0.76 -14.90 -19.74
CA SER A 12 1.67 -15.84 -19.06
C SER A 12 2.55 -15.19 -17.98
N VAL A 13 2.94 -13.92 -18.18
CA VAL A 13 3.78 -13.19 -17.20
C VAL A 13 2.98 -12.91 -15.93
N PHE A 14 1.70 -12.57 -16.08
CA PHE A 14 0.81 -12.35 -14.93
C PHE A 14 0.50 -13.67 -14.21
N GLU A 15 0.23 -14.76 -14.94
CA GLU A 15 -0.04 -16.07 -14.32
C GLU A 15 1.12 -16.60 -13.50
N ASP A 16 2.37 -16.38 -13.96
CA ASP A 16 3.55 -16.76 -13.19
C ASP A 16 3.72 -15.89 -11.94
N ASN A 17 3.52 -14.56 -12.05
CA ASN A 17 3.53 -13.66 -10.89
C ASN A 17 2.47 -14.03 -9.85
N ASP A 18 1.24 -14.35 -10.27
CA ASP A 18 0.14 -14.67 -9.34
C ASP A 18 0.42 -15.94 -8.53
N ARG A 19 1.07 -16.94 -9.14
CA ARG A 19 1.53 -18.14 -8.43
C ARG A 19 2.60 -17.81 -7.41
N ASP A 20 3.56 -16.97 -7.78
CA ASP A 20 4.64 -16.54 -6.89
C ASP A 20 4.12 -15.68 -5.72
N ALA A 21 3.13 -14.83 -5.99
CA ALA A 21 2.43 -14.01 -5.00
C ALA A 21 1.71 -14.88 -3.97
N GLU A 22 0.94 -15.88 -4.43
CA GLU A 22 0.25 -16.80 -3.54
C GLU A 22 1.23 -17.63 -2.70
N ALA A 23 2.32 -18.13 -3.30
CA ALA A 23 3.35 -18.84 -2.56
C ALA A 23 3.97 -17.96 -1.46
N LEU A 24 4.28 -16.68 -1.78
CA LEU A 24 4.84 -15.74 -0.79
C LEU A 24 3.85 -15.47 0.34
N ARG A 25 2.58 -15.26 0.00
CA ARG A 25 1.51 -15.05 0.97
C ARG A 25 1.36 -16.23 1.93
N GLN A 26 1.47 -17.47 1.44
CA GLN A 26 1.43 -18.68 2.27
C GLN A 26 2.66 -18.82 3.18
N ASP A 27 3.85 -18.48 2.68
CA ASP A 27 5.08 -18.43 3.50
C ASP A 27 4.91 -17.43 4.65
N LEU A 28 4.48 -16.20 4.35
CA LEU A 28 4.22 -15.15 5.34
C LEU A 28 3.14 -15.54 6.35
N LYS A 29 2.09 -16.24 5.91
CA LYS A 29 1.03 -16.74 6.79
C LYS A 29 1.57 -17.78 7.78
N ARG A 30 2.46 -18.68 7.34
CA ARG A 30 3.16 -19.65 8.20
C ARG A 30 4.08 -18.97 9.21
N GLU A 31 4.79 -17.93 8.78
CA GLU A 31 5.69 -17.13 9.62
C GLU A 31 4.95 -16.17 10.55
N LYS A 32 3.64 -16.00 10.35
CA LYS A 32 2.78 -15.04 11.07
C LYS A 32 3.17 -13.57 10.85
N THR A 33 3.95 -13.28 9.82
CA THR A 33 4.25 -11.91 9.40
C THR A 33 3.15 -11.40 8.49
N PHE A 34 2.49 -10.31 8.88
CA PHE A 34 1.52 -9.63 8.03
C PHE A 34 2.25 -8.69 7.08
N LEU A 35 1.99 -8.80 5.78
CA LEU A 35 2.55 -7.89 4.78
C LEU A 35 1.48 -6.92 4.28
N LEU A 36 1.72 -5.63 4.49
CA LEU A 36 0.92 -4.55 3.92
C LEU A 36 1.63 -3.99 2.68
N ASN A 37 0.93 -3.95 1.54
CA ASN A 37 1.37 -3.20 0.37
C ASN A 37 0.73 -1.80 0.42
N LEU A 38 1.55 -0.75 0.55
CA LEU A 38 1.10 0.64 0.61
C LEU A 38 1.38 1.35 -0.73
N MET A 39 0.31 1.66 -1.46
CA MET A 39 0.34 2.30 -2.78
C MET A 39 -0.17 3.74 -2.72
N SER A 40 0.22 4.58 -3.68
CA SER A 40 -0.31 5.95 -3.82
C SER A 40 0.25 6.63 -5.08
N SER A 41 -0.22 7.83 -5.41
CA SER A 41 0.52 8.76 -6.27
C SER A 41 1.80 9.30 -5.60
N PRO A 42 2.79 9.78 -6.38
CA PRO A 42 3.89 10.56 -5.83
C PRO A 42 3.39 11.75 -5.00
N GLY A 43 3.98 11.96 -3.82
CA GLY A 43 3.64 13.10 -2.95
C GLY A 43 2.31 12.99 -2.21
N ALA A 44 1.58 11.87 -2.28
CA ALA A 44 0.34 11.65 -1.51
C ALA A 44 0.57 11.57 0.02
N GLY A 45 1.81 11.34 0.44
CA GLY A 45 2.24 11.36 1.84
C GLY A 45 2.47 9.99 2.47
N LYS A 46 2.90 8.97 1.70
CA LYS A 46 3.21 7.61 2.21
C LYS A 46 4.18 7.63 3.39
N THR A 47 5.37 8.15 3.19
CA THR A 47 6.45 8.17 4.19
C THR A 47 6.04 8.89 5.48
N THR A 48 5.29 10.00 5.37
CA THR A 48 4.75 10.70 6.55
C THR A 48 3.69 9.87 7.27
N THR A 49 2.77 9.24 6.53
CA THR A 49 1.77 8.34 7.10
C THR A 49 2.43 7.11 7.75
N LEU A 50 3.47 6.54 7.14
CA LEU A 50 4.24 5.44 7.73
C LEU A 50 4.96 5.85 9.01
N THR A 51 5.59 7.02 9.02
CA THR A 51 6.23 7.56 10.23
C THR A 51 5.22 7.61 11.39
N ARG A 52 4.02 8.17 11.15
CA ARG A 52 2.93 8.19 12.14
C ARG A 52 2.44 6.80 12.53
N THR A 53 2.31 5.91 11.56
CA THR A 53 1.87 4.53 11.78
C THR A 53 2.84 3.79 12.71
N ILE A 54 4.15 3.94 12.47
CA ILE A 54 5.20 3.33 13.29
C ILE A 54 5.19 3.94 14.69
N GLU A 55 5.10 5.27 14.81
CA GLU A 55 5.00 5.95 16.10
C GLU A 55 3.83 5.42 16.95
N SER A 56 2.67 5.17 16.32
CA SER A 56 1.47 4.66 16.99
C SER A 56 1.52 3.18 17.37
N LEU A 57 2.32 2.35 16.67
CA LEU A 57 2.23 0.89 16.79
C LEU A 57 3.52 0.20 17.28
N LYS A 58 4.66 0.89 17.29
CA LYS A 58 5.98 0.29 17.61
C LYS A 58 6.09 -0.34 19.01
N ASP A 59 5.28 0.12 19.96
CA ASP A 59 5.27 -0.41 21.33
C ASP A 59 4.35 -1.65 21.47
N GLU A 60 3.54 -1.93 20.44
CA GLU A 60 2.58 -3.05 20.41
C GLU A 60 3.03 -4.19 19.49
N MET A 61 3.78 -3.88 18.43
CA MET A 61 4.24 -4.86 17.45
C MET A 61 5.56 -4.45 16.80
N LYS A 62 6.33 -5.45 16.36
CA LYS A 62 7.59 -5.25 15.65
C LYS A 62 7.33 -4.97 14.17
N ILE A 63 7.77 -3.79 13.72
CA ILE A 63 7.50 -3.27 12.37
C ILE A 63 8.79 -3.24 11.55
N GLY A 64 8.70 -3.75 10.32
CA GLY A 64 9.73 -3.58 9.29
C GLY A 64 9.17 -2.93 8.03
N VAL A 65 9.99 -2.11 7.37
CA VAL A 65 9.60 -1.37 6.17
C VAL A 65 10.57 -1.68 5.02
N MET A 66 9.99 -1.95 3.86
CA MET A 66 10.69 -2.08 2.59
C MET A 66 10.31 -0.87 1.73
N GLU A 67 11.28 0.02 1.53
CA GLU A 67 11.10 1.25 0.75
C GLU A 67 11.43 0.98 -0.70
N ALA A 68 10.43 0.99 -1.58
CA ALA A 68 10.63 0.86 -3.01
C ALA A 68 10.66 2.22 -3.70
N ASP A 69 11.85 2.60 -4.16
CA ASP A 69 12.04 3.81 -4.95
C ASP A 69 12.97 3.55 -6.14
N ILE A 70 12.89 4.45 -7.12
CA ILE A 70 13.65 4.39 -8.36
C ILE A 70 15.14 4.62 -8.09
N ASP A 71 15.50 5.67 -7.33
CA ASP A 71 16.92 6.05 -7.16
C ASP A 71 17.24 6.94 -5.94
N SER A 72 16.35 7.03 -4.95
CA SER A 72 16.50 7.91 -3.79
C SER A 72 16.41 7.13 -2.48
N ASP A 73 17.26 7.47 -1.50
CA ASP A 73 17.27 6.89 -0.15
C ASP A 73 16.62 7.80 0.91
N VAL A 74 16.01 8.91 0.47
CA VAL A 74 15.40 9.94 1.33
C VAL A 74 14.32 9.36 2.25
N ASP A 75 13.49 8.46 1.72
CA ASP A 75 12.37 7.88 2.46
C ASP A 75 12.87 6.86 3.48
N ALA A 76 13.79 5.97 3.08
CA ALA A 76 14.45 5.04 4.00
C ALA A 76 15.19 5.75 5.14
N HIS A 77 15.87 6.87 4.86
CA HIS A 77 16.51 7.67 5.90
C HIS A 77 15.48 8.27 6.87
N THR A 78 14.34 8.72 6.36
CA THR A 78 13.25 9.26 7.19
C THR A 78 12.67 8.18 8.10
N ILE A 79 12.33 7.00 7.56
CA ILE A 79 11.77 5.90 8.35
C ILE A 79 12.78 5.36 9.36
N SER A 80 14.07 5.30 9.03
CA SER A 80 15.10 4.80 9.96
C SER A 80 15.13 5.55 11.31
N LYS A 81 14.72 6.83 11.32
CA LYS A 81 14.67 7.67 12.53
C LYS A 81 13.55 7.25 13.50
N THR A 82 12.59 6.46 13.05
CA THR A 82 11.50 5.95 13.89
C THR A 82 11.91 4.79 14.79
N GLY A 83 13.04 4.13 14.46
CA GLY A 83 13.51 2.91 15.11
C GLY A 83 12.99 1.61 14.48
N ALA A 84 12.12 1.68 13.47
CA ALA A 84 11.74 0.49 12.69
C ALA A 84 12.93 -0.06 11.89
N LYS A 85 12.88 -1.36 11.58
CA LYS A 85 13.82 -1.98 10.64
C LYS A 85 13.47 -1.51 9.22
N VAL A 86 14.44 -1.03 8.46
CA VAL A 86 14.20 -0.50 7.11
C VAL A 86 15.21 -1.05 6.13
N ILE A 87 14.76 -1.40 4.93
CA ILE A 87 15.63 -1.65 3.78
C ILE A 87 15.15 -0.82 2.58
N GLN A 88 16.10 -0.48 1.70
CA GLN A 88 15.82 0.15 0.41
C GLN A 88 15.78 -0.92 -0.68
N LEU A 89 14.75 -0.89 -1.52
CA LEU A 89 14.62 -1.67 -2.74
C LEU A 89 14.77 -0.72 -3.93
N HIS A 90 15.92 -0.78 -4.60
CA HIS A 90 16.11 -0.07 -5.86
C HIS A 90 15.39 -0.82 -6.97
N THR A 91 14.37 -0.18 -7.55
CA THR A 91 13.56 -0.83 -8.60
C THR A 91 14.23 -0.83 -9.97
N GLY A 92 15.38 -0.17 -10.12
CA GLY A 92 16.13 -0.12 -11.38
C GLY A 92 15.37 0.56 -12.52
N GLY A 93 14.46 1.49 -12.20
CA GLY A 93 13.61 2.17 -13.18
C GLY A 93 12.22 1.55 -13.37
N MET A 94 11.92 0.44 -12.69
CA MET A 94 10.58 -0.16 -12.72
C MET A 94 9.56 0.70 -11.94
N CYS A 95 8.35 0.80 -12.49
CA CYS A 95 7.26 1.61 -11.95
C CYS A 95 6.38 0.90 -10.90
N HIS A 96 6.71 -0.35 -10.54
CA HIS A 96 6.00 -1.20 -9.59
C HIS A 96 6.93 -2.27 -9.03
N LEU A 97 6.44 -2.97 -8.00
CA LEU A 97 7.01 -4.20 -7.44
C LEU A 97 6.11 -5.37 -7.81
N ASP A 98 6.73 -6.50 -8.13
CA ASP A 98 6.06 -7.78 -8.35
C ASP A 98 6.30 -8.73 -7.16
N ALA A 99 5.79 -9.97 -7.23
CA ALA A 99 5.91 -10.93 -6.16
C ALA A 99 7.36 -11.38 -5.87
N ASP A 100 8.20 -11.54 -6.90
CA ASP A 100 9.59 -11.97 -6.72
C ASP A 100 10.43 -10.86 -6.12
N MET A 101 10.31 -9.63 -6.61
CA MET A 101 10.97 -8.46 -6.02
C MET A 101 10.54 -8.28 -4.56
N THR A 102 9.25 -8.48 -4.25
CA THR A 102 8.75 -8.43 -2.88
C THR A 102 9.35 -9.55 -2.02
N ARG A 103 9.45 -10.77 -2.55
CA ARG A 103 10.10 -11.90 -1.86
C ARG A 103 11.58 -11.63 -1.57
N GLN A 104 12.30 -11.04 -2.51
CA GLN A 104 13.69 -10.62 -2.31
C GLN A 104 13.78 -9.56 -1.20
N GLY A 105 12.88 -8.58 -1.21
CA GLY A 105 12.77 -7.59 -0.14
C GLY A 105 12.50 -8.21 1.22
N ILE A 106 11.54 -9.13 1.32
CA ILE A 106 11.22 -9.84 2.56
C ILE A 106 12.43 -10.59 3.11
N LYS A 107 13.19 -11.27 2.24
CA LYS A 107 14.45 -11.94 2.62
C LYS A 107 15.51 -10.95 3.10
N GLY A 108 15.69 -9.82 2.41
CA GLY A 108 16.65 -8.79 2.78
C GLY A 108 16.26 -8.07 4.08
N LEU A 109 14.97 -7.86 4.30
CA LEU A 109 14.42 -7.29 5.51
C LEU A 109 14.64 -8.26 6.66
N GLY A 110 14.49 -9.58 6.45
CA GLY A 110 14.61 -10.62 7.46
C GLY A 110 13.45 -10.55 8.46
N THR A 111 12.49 -11.47 8.31
CA THR A 111 11.20 -11.50 9.01
C THR A 111 11.24 -12.15 10.39
N GLU A 112 12.40 -12.59 10.85
CA GLU A 112 12.56 -13.10 12.21
C GLU A 112 12.07 -12.05 13.21
N GLU A 113 10.98 -12.37 13.91
CA GLU A 113 10.29 -11.50 14.86
C GLU A 113 9.56 -10.28 14.28
N ILE A 114 9.34 -10.16 12.96
CA ILE A 114 8.53 -9.07 12.39
C ILE A 114 7.06 -9.48 12.38
N ASP A 115 6.24 -8.69 13.06
CA ASP A 115 4.78 -8.88 13.12
C ASP A 115 4.09 -8.22 11.92
N LEU A 116 4.56 -7.02 11.55
CA LEU A 116 4.05 -6.19 10.47
C LEU A 116 5.20 -5.76 9.56
N ALA A 117 5.24 -6.32 8.35
CA ALA A 117 6.07 -5.83 7.26
C ALA A 117 5.24 -4.88 6.38
N ILE A 118 5.82 -3.75 6.01
CA ILE A 118 5.17 -2.78 5.11
C ILE A 118 6.04 -2.59 3.88
N LEU A 119 5.48 -2.86 2.71
CA LEU A 119 6.04 -2.47 1.42
C LEU A 119 5.53 -1.07 1.08
N GLU A 120 6.37 -0.04 1.22
CA GLU A 120 6.08 1.26 0.64
C GLU A 120 6.36 1.17 -0.86
N ASN A 121 5.30 0.97 -1.65
CA ASN A 121 5.42 0.75 -3.09
C ASN A 121 5.69 2.07 -3.83
N VAL A 122 6.18 1.96 -5.07
CA VAL A 122 6.49 3.11 -5.93
C VAL A 122 5.25 4.00 -6.06
N GLY A 123 5.46 5.32 -6.03
CA GLY A 123 4.40 6.31 -6.25
C GLY A 123 3.80 6.20 -7.66
N ASN A 124 2.76 5.39 -7.84
CA ASN A 124 2.05 5.18 -9.10
C ASN A 124 0.65 4.58 -8.84
N LEU A 125 -0.37 5.09 -9.54
CA LEU A 125 -1.76 4.60 -9.45
C LEU A 125 -2.15 3.60 -10.56
N VAL A 126 -1.22 3.25 -11.45
CA VAL A 126 -1.45 2.36 -12.60
C VAL A 126 -0.69 1.06 -12.40
N CYS A 127 0.64 1.09 -12.56
CA CYS A 127 1.45 -0.14 -12.59
C CYS A 127 1.27 -1.02 -11.33
N PRO A 128 1.29 -0.48 -10.09
CA PRO A 128 1.21 -1.34 -8.90
C PRO A 128 -0.13 -2.06 -8.76
N ALA A 129 -1.19 -1.61 -9.46
CA ALA A 129 -2.48 -2.29 -9.43
C ALA A 129 -2.57 -3.52 -10.33
N GLU A 130 -1.61 -3.69 -11.25
CA GLU A 130 -1.59 -4.81 -12.21
C GLU A 130 -0.82 -6.02 -11.70
N PHE A 131 -0.05 -5.89 -10.60
CA PHE A 131 0.85 -6.94 -10.12
C PHE A 131 0.56 -7.25 -8.65
N ASP A 132 0.17 -8.50 -8.39
CA ASP A 132 0.06 -9.00 -7.02
C ASP A 132 1.47 -9.14 -6.41
N THR A 133 1.70 -8.48 -5.28
CA THR A 133 2.98 -8.49 -4.55
C THR A 133 3.06 -9.64 -3.55
N GLY A 134 2.00 -10.45 -3.38
CA GLY A 134 1.90 -11.45 -2.32
C GLY A 134 1.54 -10.86 -0.95
N ALA A 135 1.16 -9.58 -0.91
CA ALA A 135 0.72 -8.92 0.30
C ALA A 135 -0.53 -9.57 0.91
N SER A 136 -0.66 -9.46 2.23
CA SER A 136 -1.84 -9.84 2.99
C SER A 136 -3.00 -8.88 2.73
N ARG A 137 -2.68 -7.58 2.66
CA ARG A 137 -3.62 -6.49 2.36
C ARG A 137 -2.97 -5.40 1.52
N ASN A 138 -3.80 -4.75 0.70
CA ASN A 138 -3.46 -3.58 -0.09
C ASN A 138 -4.08 -2.33 0.54
N ALA A 139 -3.23 -1.38 0.94
CA ALA A 139 -3.63 -0.05 1.33
C ALA A 139 -3.26 0.94 0.24
N MET A 140 -4.13 1.93 0.01
CA MET A 140 -3.84 3.06 -0.87
C MET A 140 -4.02 4.39 -0.14
N ILE A 141 -3.14 5.34 -0.45
CA ILE A 141 -3.32 6.74 -0.09
C ILE A 141 -3.74 7.55 -1.32
N LEU A 142 -4.85 8.26 -1.19
CA LEU A 142 -5.27 9.34 -2.08
C LEU A 142 -5.21 10.64 -1.29
N SER A 143 -4.49 11.66 -1.76
CA SER A 143 -4.47 12.96 -1.09
C SER A 143 -5.49 13.94 -1.64
N VAL A 144 -6.03 14.81 -0.78
CA VAL A 144 -6.99 15.86 -1.15
C VAL A 144 -6.56 16.67 -2.39
N PRO A 145 -5.31 17.15 -2.52
CA PRO A 145 -4.87 17.92 -3.68
C PRO A 145 -4.95 17.18 -5.02
N GLU A 146 -5.04 15.85 -5.01
CA GLU A 146 -5.17 15.07 -6.24
C GLU A 146 -6.56 15.22 -6.85
N GLY A 147 -7.61 15.39 -6.04
CA GLY A 147 -9.00 15.50 -6.48
C GLY A 147 -9.82 14.22 -6.30
N ASP A 148 -11.13 14.39 -6.05
CA ASP A 148 -12.07 13.32 -5.71
C ASP A 148 -12.45 12.39 -6.89
N ASP A 149 -11.97 12.72 -8.09
CA ASP A 149 -12.28 12.04 -9.36
C ASP A 149 -11.37 10.83 -9.63
N LYS A 150 -10.34 10.61 -8.81
CA LYS A 150 -9.37 9.52 -9.00
C LYS A 150 -9.98 8.12 -9.08
N PRO A 151 -11.03 7.75 -8.32
CA PRO A 151 -11.69 6.47 -8.51
C PRO A 151 -12.20 6.26 -9.94
N LEU A 152 -12.67 7.32 -10.62
CA LEU A 152 -13.15 7.22 -12.01
C LEU A 152 -12.01 7.06 -13.02
N LYS A 153 -10.83 7.63 -12.70
CA LYS A 153 -9.66 7.64 -13.58
C LYS A 153 -8.77 6.41 -13.44
N TYR A 154 -8.74 5.80 -12.26
CA TYR A 154 -7.87 4.67 -11.93
C TYR A 154 -8.66 3.48 -11.35
N PRO A 155 -9.70 2.98 -12.05
CA PRO A 155 -10.68 2.07 -11.45
C PRO A 155 -10.07 0.78 -10.91
N LEU A 156 -9.04 0.24 -11.57
CA LEU A 156 -8.37 -0.99 -11.13
C LEU A 156 -7.77 -0.83 -9.72
N MET A 157 -7.01 0.25 -9.50
CA MET A 157 -6.39 0.53 -8.20
C MET A 157 -7.41 0.56 -7.05
N PHE A 158 -8.56 1.22 -7.24
CA PHE A 158 -9.61 1.30 -6.22
C PHE A 158 -10.38 -0.02 -6.06
N SER A 159 -10.40 -0.87 -7.09
CA SER A 159 -11.09 -2.17 -7.05
C SER A 159 -10.35 -3.23 -6.22
N ILE A 160 -9.01 -3.13 -6.12
CA ILE A 160 -8.17 -4.13 -5.45
C ILE A 160 -7.71 -3.74 -4.03
N CYS A 161 -7.85 -2.48 -3.63
CA CYS A 161 -7.42 -2.02 -2.32
C CYS A 161 -8.44 -2.42 -1.24
N ASP A 162 -7.94 -2.95 -0.12
CA ASP A 162 -8.77 -3.27 1.05
C ASP A 162 -9.13 -2.01 1.85
N VAL A 163 -8.23 -1.03 1.84
CA VAL A 163 -8.38 0.23 2.58
C VAL A 163 -7.85 1.42 1.78
N LEU A 164 -8.63 2.49 1.78
CA LEU A 164 -8.31 3.79 1.20
C LEU A 164 -8.14 4.82 2.32
N LEU A 165 -6.94 5.37 2.43
CA LEU A 165 -6.64 6.53 3.24
C LEU A 165 -6.83 7.79 2.40
N ILE A 166 -7.81 8.62 2.75
CA ILE A 166 -7.96 9.95 2.14
C ILE A 166 -7.11 10.91 2.96
N ASN A 167 -5.89 11.18 2.53
CA ASN A 167 -4.89 11.93 3.30
C ASN A 167 -4.94 13.44 3.01
N LYS A 168 -4.30 14.21 3.89
CA LYS A 168 -4.23 15.68 3.85
C LYS A 168 -5.60 16.34 3.98
N ILE A 169 -6.47 15.77 4.82
CA ILE A 169 -7.79 16.38 5.10
C ILE A 169 -7.68 17.76 5.75
N ASP A 170 -6.53 18.09 6.34
CA ASP A 170 -6.21 19.40 6.90
C ASP A 170 -6.20 20.53 5.86
N VAL A 171 -6.17 20.20 4.56
CA VAL A 171 -6.24 21.19 3.47
C VAL A 171 -7.55 21.17 2.68
N LEU A 172 -8.59 20.48 3.15
CA LEU A 172 -9.90 20.40 2.46
C LEU A 172 -10.46 21.79 2.12
N GLU A 173 -10.29 22.79 2.99
CA GLU A 173 -10.81 24.14 2.75
C GLU A 173 -10.16 24.86 1.55
N TYR A 174 -9.03 24.37 1.04
CA TYR A 174 -8.27 24.98 -0.06
C TYR A 174 -8.49 24.27 -1.40
N PHE A 175 -9.19 23.13 -1.43
CA PHE A 175 -9.37 22.32 -2.63
C PHE A 175 -10.84 21.96 -2.83
N ASP A 176 -11.28 21.96 -4.09
CA ASP A 176 -12.60 21.47 -4.49
C ASP A 176 -12.62 19.93 -4.45
N PHE A 177 -12.57 19.36 -3.24
CA PHE A 177 -12.60 17.91 -3.02
C PHE A 177 -13.88 17.53 -2.27
N ASP A 178 -14.76 16.79 -2.92
CA ASP A 178 -15.95 16.21 -2.29
C ASP A 178 -15.63 14.82 -1.71
N LEU A 179 -15.51 14.79 -0.38
CA LEU A 179 -15.22 13.57 0.38
C LEU A 179 -16.27 12.49 0.19
N GLU A 180 -17.55 12.86 0.12
CA GLU A 180 -18.65 11.89 -0.02
C GLU A 180 -18.73 11.37 -1.44
N ALA A 181 -18.52 12.22 -2.46
CA ALA A 181 -18.44 11.77 -3.84
C ALA A 181 -17.25 10.82 -4.05
N CYS A 182 -16.09 11.11 -3.47
CA CYS A 182 -14.94 10.19 -3.51
C CYS A 182 -15.29 8.83 -2.90
N LYS A 183 -15.94 8.81 -1.72
CA LYS A 183 -16.37 7.58 -1.06
C LYS A 183 -17.37 6.79 -1.88
N GLU A 184 -18.37 7.45 -2.46
CA GLU A 184 -19.39 6.81 -3.30
C GLU A 184 -18.74 6.16 -4.53
N ARG A 185 -17.86 6.88 -5.23
CA ARG A 185 -17.17 6.38 -6.43
C ARG A 185 -16.25 5.20 -6.11
N ALA A 186 -15.50 5.27 -5.00
CA ALA A 186 -14.67 4.16 -4.56
C ALA A 186 -15.52 2.92 -4.21
N LYS A 187 -16.63 3.09 -3.47
CA LYS A 187 -17.53 1.99 -3.11
C LYS A 187 -18.28 1.36 -4.28
N LYS A 188 -18.51 2.11 -5.36
CA LYS A 188 -19.05 1.56 -6.61
C LYS A 188 -18.10 0.55 -7.26
N LEU A 189 -16.79 0.74 -7.10
CA LEU A 189 -15.76 -0.16 -7.63
C LEU A 189 -15.45 -1.31 -6.67
N ASN A 190 -15.41 -1.02 -5.37
CA ASN A 190 -15.18 -1.99 -4.31
C ASN A 190 -16.13 -1.75 -3.13
N PRO A 191 -17.25 -2.49 -3.02
CA PRO A 191 -18.20 -2.33 -1.92
C PRO A 191 -17.63 -2.60 -0.53
N ASN A 192 -16.53 -3.36 -0.45
CA ASN A 192 -15.90 -3.77 0.80
C ASN A 192 -14.75 -2.86 1.24
N ILE A 193 -14.36 -1.88 0.41
CA ILE A 193 -13.24 -0.99 0.74
C ILE A 193 -13.53 -0.20 2.01
N LYS A 194 -12.61 -0.28 2.98
CA LYS A 194 -12.63 0.60 4.16
C LYS A 194 -12.07 1.96 3.74
N ILE A 195 -12.75 3.04 4.08
CA ILE A 195 -12.28 4.40 3.75
C ILE A 195 -12.06 5.16 5.05
N ILE A 196 -10.85 5.68 5.25
CA ILE A 196 -10.45 6.39 6.48
C ILE A 196 -9.88 7.75 6.07
N PRO A 197 -10.58 8.86 6.36
CA PRO A 197 -10.01 10.19 6.22
C PRO A 197 -8.90 10.41 7.24
N VAL A 198 -7.73 10.89 6.80
CA VAL A 198 -6.57 11.11 7.67
C VAL A 198 -5.85 12.42 7.35
N SER A 199 -5.15 12.96 8.34
CA SER A 199 -4.07 13.90 8.12
C SER A 199 -2.83 13.39 8.82
N ALA A 200 -1.86 12.89 8.06
CA ALA A 200 -0.57 12.48 8.61
C ALA A 200 0.19 13.66 9.26
N ARG A 201 -0.12 14.91 8.84
CA ARG A 201 0.45 16.13 9.42
C ARG A 201 -0.09 16.35 10.84
N THR A 202 -1.40 16.39 11.01
CA THR A 202 -2.03 16.72 12.31
C THR A 202 -2.19 15.51 13.23
N GLY A 203 -2.17 14.30 12.67
CA GLY A 203 -2.47 13.05 13.38
C GLY A 203 -3.95 12.65 13.34
N GLU A 204 -4.83 13.48 12.77
CA GLU A 204 -6.26 13.16 12.64
C GLU A 204 -6.46 11.87 11.83
N GLY A 205 -7.31 10.97 12.32
CA GLY A 205 -7.62 9.68 11.69
C GLY A 205 -6.53 8.61 11.78
N ILE A 206 -5.32 8.94 12.28
CA ILE A 206 -4.22 7.96 12.41
C ILE A 206 -4.57 6.85 13.39
N GLU A 207 -5.30 7.14 14.47
CA GLU A 207 -5.71 6.09 15.42
C GLU A 207 -6.70 5.10 14.80
N GLU A 208 -7.68 5.57 14.00
CA GLU A 208 -8.59 4.67 13.28
C GLU A 208 -7.84 3.80 12.27
N TRP A 209 -6.83 4.36 11.61
CA TRP A 209 -5.93 3.62 10.73
C TRP A 209 -5.12 2.57 11.49
N ALA A 210 -4.52 2.95 12.62
CA ALA A 210 -3.74 2.05 13.48
C ALA A 210 -4.62 0.91 14.01
N ASP A 211 -5.86 1.18 14.42
CA ASP A 211 -6.83 0.17 14.87
C ASP A 211 -7.22 -0.82 13.78
N TRP A 212 -7.38 -0.33 12.55
CA TRP A 212 -7.62 -1.21 11.40
C TRP A 212 -6.43 -2.14 11.18
N LEU A 213 -5.19 -1.63 11.22
CA LEU A 213 -3.98 -2.45 11.11
C LEU A 213 -3.86 -3.47 12.25
N ARG A 214 -4.05 -3.05 13.51
CA ARG A 214 -4.06 -3.96 14.67
C ARG A 214 -5.03 -5.11 14.46
N THR A 215 -6.23 -4.80 13.95
CA THR A 215 -7.27 -5.79 13.69
C THR A 215 -6.86 -6.78 12.59
N GLU A 216 -6.32 -6.29 11.47
CA GLU A 216 -5.91 -7.16 10.36
C GLU A 216 -4.68 -8.00 10.70
N VAL A 217 -3.70 -7.45 11.44
CA VAL A 217 -2.54 -8.19 11.95
C VAL A 217 -2.97 -9.30 12.91
N LYS A 218 -3.86 -9.02 13.87
CA LYS A 218 -4.40 -10.04 14.78
C LYS A 218 -5.13 -11.16 14.04
N LYS A 219 -6.03 -10.80 13.12
CA LYS A 219 -6.71 -11.77 12.24
C LYS A 219 -5.72 -12.62 11.44
N TRP A 220 -4.66 -12.01 10.91
CA TRP A 220 -3.62 -12.71 10.16
C TRP A 220 -2.85 -13.70 11.02
N ARG A 221 -2.63 -13.39 12.30
CA ARG A 221 -1.93 -14.25 13.24
C ARG A 221 -2.82 -15.30 13.90
N ASN A 222 -4.13 -15.22 13.67
CA ASN A 222 -5.19 -15.98 14.33
C ASN A 222 -5.22 -15.74 15.85
N GLU A 223 -5.10 -14.47 16.25
CA GLU A 223 -5.12 -13.97 17.64
C GLU A 223 -6.37 -13.12 17.93
#